data_AF-A0A842NH36-F1
#
_entry.id   AF-A0A842NH36-F1
#
_cell.length_a   1.000
_cell.length_b   1.000
_cell.length_c   1.000
_cell.angle_alpha   90.00
_cell.angle_beta   90.00
_cell.angle_gamma   90.00
#
_symmetry.space_group_name_H-M   'P 1'
#
loop_
_entity.id
_entity.type
_entity.pdbx_description
1 polymer ?
#
loop_
_entity_poly.entity_id
_entity_poly.type
_entity_poly.pdbx_seq_one_letter_code
_entity_poly.pdbx_strand_id
1 'polypeptide(L)'
;MDKVPAKAFTLQTNATKLDQIEDRYLHRFHSILASIDGGRMVTDCCRGEGTYDLVTRNLIDVQDRGYSGDVIARMAFSKNGDIYRDVSHLLNLEQPHFNHVHWQLDVFWSELGSWGDLEGWLRRYEDGITRLVKDFGESLIEGRVLGIVPFTPVFKTLLTREPTTHIRCGAGVTSFAVMTNGRIDVCPIAPELPYSNVGDIWGSTPQELLNIQLVEAPCTTCDVLGVCGGRCLFSNKTMFWGLDWFNRICDTTRHMIRELEKQVPLARRLIDQGVLDINAFDYPEINNGCEIIP
;
A
#
# COMPACT_ATOMS: atom_id res chain seq x y z
N MET A 1 8.16 -9.10 20.88
CA MET A 1 7.11 -10.08 20.56
C MET A 1 6.68 -10.91 21.78
N ASP A 2 7.58 -11.24 22.71
CA ASP A 2 7.26 -12.13 23.85
C ASP A 2 6.34 -11.55 24.93
N LYS A 3 6.20 -10.22 24.98
CA LYS A 3 5.40 -9.53 26.01
C LYS A 3 4.07 -8.98 25.48
N VAL A 4 3.90 -8.89 24.17
CA VAL A 4 2.73 -8.25 23.55
C VAL A 4 1.86 -9.35 22.96
N PRO A 5 0.68 -9.64 23.54
CA PRO A 5 -0.24 -10.59 22.94
C PRO A 5 -0.80 -9.98 21.65
N ALA A 6 -0.51 -10.62 20.52
CA ALA A 6 -0.97 -10.18 19.21
C ALA A 6 -1.40 -11.38 18.37
N LYS A 7 -2.41 -11.18 17.51
CA LYS A 7 -2.82 -12.20 16.53
C LYS A 7 -1.76 -12.42 15.45
N ALA A 8 -1.07 -11.36 15.06
CA ALA A 8 0.04 -11.39 14.12
C ALA A 8 1.02 -10.25 14.39
N PHE A 9 2.24 -10.40 13.90
CA PHE A 9 3.25 -9.35 13.88
C PHE A 9 3.64 -9.06 12.43
N THR A 10 3.69 -7.78 12.08
CA THR A 10 4.15 -7.32 10.76
C THR A 10 5.37 -6.45 10.94
N LEU A 11 6.36 -6.58 10.05
CA LEU A 11 7.59 -5.80 10.07
C LEU A 11 7.68 -4.90 8.84
N GLN A 12 7.73 -3.59 9.05
CA GLN A 12 8.15 -2.65 8.01
C GLN A 12 9.61 -2.25 8.24
N THR A 13 10.45 -2.40 7.23
CA THR A 13 11.89 -2.23 7.36
C THR A 13 12.55 -1.72 6.08
N ASN A 14 13.73 -1.12 6.19
CA ASN A 14 14.61 -0.87 5.04
C ASN A 14 15.37 -2.13 4.60
N ALA A 15 15.18 -3.26 5.30
CA ALA A 15 15.74 -4.58 5.05
C ALA A 15 17.29 -4.69 5.10
N THR A 16 18.02 -3.62 5.39
CA THR A 16 19.51 -3.59 5.40
C THR A 16 20.15 -4.45 6.50
N LYS A 17 19.39 -4.85 7.52
CA LYS A 17 19.82 -5.74 8.61
C LYS A 17 18.84 -6.88 8.86
N LEU A 18 18.06 -7.24 7.85
CA LEU A 18 17.00 -8.24 8.00
C LEU A 18 17.59 -9.63 8.31
N ASP A 19 18.78 -9.91 7.78
CA ASP A 19 19.61 -11.09 8.06
C ASP A 19 19.95 -11.26 9.56
N GLN A 20 19.95 -10.18 10.34
CA GLN A 20 20.29 -10.20 11.77
C GLN A 20 19.14 -10.64 12.69
N ILE A 21 17.91 -10.77 12.17
CA ILE A 21 16.78 -11.23 12.97
C ILE A 21 16.94 -12.71 13.26
N GLU A 22 16.95 -13.13 14.53
CA GLU A 22 17.02 -14.55 14.90
C GLU A 22 15.80 -15.35 14.41
N ASP A 23 16.00 -16.62 14.00
CA ASP A 23 14.94 -17.50 13.46
C ASP A 23 13.69 -17.56 14.35
N ARG A 24 13.88 -17.64 15.67
CA ARG A 24 12.78 -17.70 16.65
C ARG A 24 11.83 -16.50 16.59
N TYR A 25 12.26 -15.38 16.02
CA TYR A 25 11.43 -14.19 15.79
C TYR A 25 11.06 -14.02 14.32
N LEU A 26 11.96 -14.37 13.41
CA LEU A 26 11.73 -14.28 11.96
C LEU A 26 10.45 -15.01 11.54
N HIS A 27 10.32 -16.28 11.93
CA HIS A 27 9.17 -17.11 11.55
C HIS A 27 7.87 -16.77 12.29
N ARG A 28 7.88 -15.76 13.16
CA ARG A 28 6.68 -15.26 13.85
C ARG A 28 6.11 -14.00 13.19
N PHE A 29 6.78 -13.44 12.19
CA PHE A 29 6.20 -12.39 11.37
C PHE A 29 5.20 -13.00 10.38
N HIS A 30 4.03 -12.40 10.31
CA HIS A 30 3.03 -12.68 9.27
C HIS A 30 3.47 -12.09 7.94
N SER A 31 3.98 -10.85 7.98
CA SER A 31 4.41 -10.12 6.78
C SER A 31 5.64 -9.26 7.04
N ILE A 32 6.48 -9.12 6.01
CA ILE A 32 7.65 -8.26 5.97
C ILE A 32 7.50 -7.30 4.78
N LEU A 33 7.39 -6.01 5.06
CA LEU A 33 7.39 -4.93 4.07
C LEU A 33 8.81 -4.40 3.94
N ALA A 34 9.48 -4.77 2.85
CA ALA A 34 10.84 -4.36 2.54
C ALA A 34 10.83 -3.11 1.67
N SER A 35 11.55 -2.07 2.10
CA SER A 35 11.58 -0.80 1.37
C SER A 35 12.51 -0.88 0.16
N ILE A 36 11.93 -1.03 -1.03
CA ILE A 36 12.61 -1.15 -2.33
C ILE A 36 11.70 -0.50 -3.39
N ASP A 37 12.24 0.37 -4.24
CA ASP A 37 11.43 1.25 -5.10
C ASP A 37 11.27 0.75 -6.54
N GLY A 38 11.87 -0.41 -6.86
CA GLY A 38 11.91 -0.95 -8.21
C GLY A 38 13.27 -1.59 -8.49
N GLY A 39 13.75 -1.44 -9.72
CA GLY A 39 15.09 -1.88 -10.09
C GLY A 39 16.21 -1.12 -9.38
N ARG A 40 17.45 -1.60 -9.54
CA ARG A 40 18.66 -1.00 -8.95
C ARG A 40 18.75 0.50 -9.13
N MET A 41 18.57 0.98 -10.36
CA MET A 41 18.74 2.39 -10.70
C MET A 41 17.83 3.31 -9.86
N VAL A 42 16.53 2.99 -9.77
CA VAL A 42 15.58 3.82 -9.01
C VAL A 42 15.77 3.66 -7.51
N THR A 43 16.01 2.43 -7.04
CA THR A 43 16.23 2.15 -5.62
C THR A 43 17.47 2.86 -5.11
N ASP A 44 18.59 2.75 -5.80
CA ASP A 44 19.86 3.35 -5.36
C ASP A 44 19.83 4.88 -5.46
N CYS A 45 19.14 5.43 -6.47
CA CYS A 45 18.94 6.87 -6.60
C CYS A 45 18.14 7.46 -5.43
N CYS A 46 17.11 6.76 -4.95
CA CYS A 46 16.23 7.25 -3.90
C CYS A 46 16.70 6.88 -2.48
N ARG A 47 17.42 5.76 -2.32
CA ARG A 47 17.73 5.16 -1.01
C ARG A 47 19.22 5.04 -0.69
N GLY A 48 20.08 5.45 -1.63
CA GLY A 48 21.53 5.40 -1.49
C GLY A 48 22.16 4.25 -2.29
N GLU A 49 23.36 4.51 -2.80
CA GLU A 49 24.12 3.58 -3.64
C GLU A 49 24.30 2.21 -2.96
N GLY A 50 24.04 1.12 -3.70
CA GLY A 50 24.19 -0.25 -3.22
C GLY A 50 23.03 -0.78 -2.36
N THR A 51 21.99 0.03 -2.14
CA THR A 51 20.82 -0.39 -1.34
C THR A 51 20.08 -1.55 -1.98
N TYR A 52 19.89 -1.53 -3.31
CA TYR A 52 19.20 -2.60 -4.01
C TYR A 52 19.86 -3.97 -3.77
N ASP A 53 21.19 -4.05 -3.88
CA ASP A 53 21.92 -5.31 -3.66
C ASP A 53 21.86 -5.77 -2.22
N LEU A 54 21.95 -4.85 -1.27
CA LEU A 54 21.92 -5.19 0.14
C LEU A 54 20.54 -5.72 0.53
N VAL A 55 19.47 -5.04 0.11
CA VAL A 55 18.08 -5.45 0.38
C VAL A 55 17.77 -6.79 -0.26
N THR A 56 18.11 -6.97 -1.54
CA THR A 56 17.84 -8.23 -2.25
C THR A 56 18.59 -9.41 -1.63
N ARG A 57 19.88 -9.24 -1.28
CA ARG A 57 20.67 -10.26 -0.59
C ARG A 57 20.08 -10.66 0.75
N ASN A 58 19.66 -9.70 1.56
CA ASN A 58 19.10 -9.99 2.88
C ASN A 58 17.71 -10.63 2.80
N LEU A 59 16.93 -10.32 1.78
CA LEU A 59 15.66 -11.01 1.52
C LEU A 59 15.88 -12.44 1.03
N ILE A 60 16.91 -12.69 0.21
CA ILE A 60 17.31 -14.05 -0.18
C ILE A 60 17.70 -14.85 1.07
N ASP A 61 18.52 -14.31 1.97
CA ASP A 61 18.87 -14.98 3.25
C ASP A 61 17.62 -15.35 4.05
N VAL A 62 16.68 -14.42 4.21
CA VAL A 62 15.42 -14.67 4.92
C VAL A 62 14.59 -15.77 4.28
N GLN A 63 14.54 -15.83 2.95
CA GLN A 63 13.81 -16.86 2.21
C GLN A 63 14.52 -18.21 2.27
N ASP A 64 15.85 -18.25 2.16
CA ASP A 64 16.68 -19.45 2.28
C ASP A 64 16.59 -20.08 3.68
N ARG A 65 16.39 -19.25 4.71
CA ARG A 65 16.12 -19.68 6.08
C ARG A 65 14.69 -20.20 6.29
N GLY A 66 13.84 -20.16 5.27
CA GLY A 66 12.50 -20.74 5.28
C GLY A 66 11.41 -19.80 5.82
N TYR A 67 11.59 -18.49 5.76
CA TYR A 67 10.48 -17.56 6.02
C TYR A 67 9.38 -17.75 4.96
N SER A 68 8.16 -18.04 5.42
CA SER A 68 7.01 -18.35 4.56
C SER A 68 5.87 -17.33 4.67
N GLY A 69 6.08 -16.24 5.41
CA GLY A 69 5.11 -15.16 5.49
C GLY A 69 5.12 -14.29 4.23
N ASP A 70 4.24 -13.30 4.21
CA ASP A 70 4.05 -12.42 3.05
C ASP A 70 5.20 -11.40 2.94
N VAL A 71 6.02 -11.51 1.88
CA VAL A 71 7.10 -10.59 1.56
C VAL A 71 6.57 -9.54 0.58
N ILE A 72 6.50 -8.30 1.03
CA ILE A 72 5.91 -7.19 0.30
C ILE A 72 7.01 -6.20 -0.09
N ALA A 73 7.19 -5.95 -1.39
CA ALA A 73 7.98 -4.82 -1.85
C ALA A 73 7.21 -3.53 -1.59
N ARG A 74 7.74 -2.67 -0.72
CA ARG A 74 7.12 -1.39 -0.34
C ARG A 74 7.89 -0.23 -0.97
N MET A 75 7.31 0.33 -2.02
CA MET A 75 7.89 1.41 -2.81
C MET A 75 7.43 2.78 -2.29
N ALA A 76 8.33 3.77 -2.39
CA ALA A 76 7.98 5.19 -2.42
C ALA A 76 8.13 5.67 -3.87
N PHE A 77 7.00 5.84 -4.57
CA PHE A 77 7.00 6.17 -5.99
C PHE A 77 7.15 7.69 -6.19
N SER A 78 8.33 8.12 -6.63
CA SER A 78 8.71 9.51 -6.79
C SER A 78 8.99 9.87 -8.26
N LYS A 79 9.49 11.10 -8.50
CA LYS A 79 9.80 11.63 -9.84
C LYS A 79 10.79 10.80 -10.68
N ASN A 80 11.59 9.93 -10.05
CA ASN A 80 12.59 9.09 -10.72
C ASN A 80 12.05 7.73 -11.18
N GLY A 81 10.83 7.38 -10.76
CA GLY A 81 10.21 6.09 -11.06
C GLY A 81 9.46 6.05 -12.39
N ASP A 82 9.30 4.84 -12.90
CA ASP A 82 8.32 4.47 -13.93
C ASP A 82 7.49 3.32 -13.35
N ILE A 83 6.21 3.59 -13.04
CA ILE A 83 5.41 2.68 -12.23
C ILE A 83 5.26 1.30 -12.88
N TYR A 84 5.14 1.25 -14.22
CA TYR A 84 5.04 -0.01 -14.93
C TYR A 84 6.35 -0.77 -14.84
N ARG A 85 7.47 -0.14 -15.24
CA ARG A 85 8.79 -0.77 -15.19
C ARG A 85 9.12 -1.28 -13.80
N ASP A 86 8.92 -0.45 -12.79
CA ASP A 86 9.39 -0.70 -11.42
C ASP A 86 8.54 -1.77 -10.72
N VAL A 87 7.21 -1.73 -10.89
CA VAL A 87 6.31 -2.78 -10.36
C VAL A 87 6.50 -4.09 -11.13
N SER A 88 6.56 -4.05 -12.47
CA SER A 88 6.79 -5.27 -13.27
C SER A 88 8.14 -5.91 -12.95
N HIS A 89 9.19 -5.13 -12.70
CA HIS A 89 10.48 -5.65 -12.24
C HIS A 89 10.30 -6.46 -10.95
N LEU A 90 9.70 -5.86 -9.93
CA LEU A 90 9.54 -6.50 -8.61
C LEU A 90 8.61 -7.71 -8.64
N LEU A 91 7.52 -7.68 -9.42
CA LEU A 91 6.60 -8.81 -9.57
C LEU A 91 7.25 -10.03 -10.26
N ASN A 92 8.23 -9.79 -11.14
CA ASN A 92 8.88 -10.85 -11.92
C ASN A 92 10.25 -11.27 -11.35
N LEU A 93 10.68 -10.73 -10.20
CA LEU A 93 11.88 -11.22 -9.53
C LEU A 93 11.62 -12.61 -8.94
N GLU A 94 12.48 -13.56 -9.33
CA GLU A 94 12.46 -14.91 -8.76
C GLU A 94 13.24 -14.99 -7.45
N GLN A 95 14.35 -14.25 -7.33
CA GLN A 95 15.21 -14.22 -6.14
C GLN A 95 15.71 -12.79 -5.84
N PRO A 96 15.27 -12.16 -4.73
CA PRO A 96 14.22 -12.63 -3.83
C PRO A 96 12.84 -12.62 -4.52
N HIS A 97 11.95 -13.50 -4.08
CA HIS A 97 10.55 -13.50 -4.53
C HIS A 97 9.72 -12.51 -3.70
N PHE A 98 8.91 -11.68 -4.35
CA PHE A 98 7.92 -10.86 -3.65
C PHE A 98 6.52 -11.44 -3.85
N ASN A 99 5.82 -11.70 -2.75
CA ASN A 99 4.42 -12.11 -2.81
C ASN A 99 3.54 -10.95 -3.28
N HIS A 100 3.85 -9.73 -2.81
CA HIS A 100 3.12 -8.53 -3.17
C HIS A 100 4.02 -7.33 -3.44
N VAL A 101 3.50 -6.38 -4.24
CA VAL A 101 4.10 -5.08 -4.51
C VAL A 101 3.09 -3.99 -4.15
N HIS A 102 3.56 -3.03 -3.35
CA HIS A 102 2.81 -1.89 -2.85
C HIS A 102 3.61 -0.61 -3.11
N TRP A 103 2.93 0.48 -3.47
CA TRP A 103 3.57 1.79 -3.60
C TRP A 103 2.72 2.89 -2.99
N GLN A 104 3.40 3.93 -2.50
CA GLN A 104 2.80 5.20 -2.10
C GLN A 104 3.34 6.28 -3.02
N LEU A 105 2.48 7.20 -3.47
CA LEU A 105 2.93 8.33 -4.27
C LEU A 105 3.63 9.36 -3.38
N ASP A 106 4.76 9.90 -3.84
CA ASP A 106 5.48 11.02 -3.19
C ASP A 106 4.78 12.38 -3.39
N VAL A 107 3.45 12.37 -3.41
CA VAL A 107 2.60 13.56 -3.61
C VAL A 107 2.06 14.05 -2.27
N PHE A 108 2.01 15.37 -2.08
CA PHE A 108 1.76 16.04 -0.78
C PHE A 108 2.84 15.88 0.29
N TRP A 109 3.83 15.02 0.06
CA TRP A 109 4.98 14.81 0.97
C TRP A 109 6.17 15.71 0.64
N SER A 110 6.32 16.04 -0.64
CA SER A 110 7.37 16.92 -1.14
C SER A 110 6.81 18.31 -1.45
N GLU A 111 7.70 19.30 -1.52
CA GLU A 111 7.31 20.65 -1.93
C GLU A 111 6.80 20.62 -3.36
N LEU A 112 5.62 21.21 -3.62
CA LEU A 112 5.03 21.26 -4.97
C LEU A 112 6.00 21.86 -5.99
N GLY A 113 6.74 22.90 -5.61
CA GLY A 113 7.75 23.55 -6.47
C GLY A 113 8.96 22.68 -6.83
N SER A 114 9.14 21.53 -6.17
CA SER A 114 10.21 20.57 -6.49
C SER A 114 9.89 19.70 -7.72
N TRP A 115 8.66 19.78 -8.22
CA TRP A 115 8.19 19.07 -9.39
C TRP A 115 8.35 19.93 -10.65
N GLY A 116 9.16 19.48 -11.61
CA GLY A 116 9.34 20.18 -12.88
C GLY A 116 8.13 20.07 -13.81
N ASP A 117 7.63 18.86 -14.02
CA ASP A 117 6.45 18.56 -14.85
C ASP A 117 5.58 17.51 -14.14
N LEU A 118 4.87 17.95 -13.10
CA LEU A 118 3.98 17.09 -12.32
C LEU A 118 2.87 16.49 -13.20
N GLU A 119 2.27 17.29 -14.07
CA GLU A 119 1.18 16.83 -14.92
C GLU A 119 1.64 15.76 -15.92
N GLY A 120 2.81 15.93 -16.55
CA GLY A 120 3.39 14.88 -17.39
C GLY A 120 3.81 13.64 -16.60
N TRP A 121 4.24 13.78 -15.35
CA TRP A 121 4.47 12.64 -14.47
C TRP A 121 3.18 11.89 -14.14
N LEU A 122 2.08 12.59 -13.84
CA LEU A 122 0.78 11.99 -13.60
C LEU A 122 0.25 11.23 -14.82
N ARG A 123 0.38 11.79 -16.03
CA ARG A 123 0.01 11.07 -17.27
C ARG A 123 0.80 9.79 -17.46
N ARG A 124 2.13 9.82 -17.24
CA ARG A 124 2.97 8.61 -17.32
C ARG A 124 2.57 7.58 -16.26
N TYR A 125 2.22 8.04 -15.06
CA TYR A 125 1.69 7.18 -14.01
C TYR A 125 0.38 6.51 -14.45
N GLU A 126 -0.59 7.27 -14.97
CA GLU A 126 -1.87 6.76 -15.49
C GLU A 126 -1.69 5.75 -16.64
N ASP A 127 -0.78 6.02 -17.57
CA ASP A 127 -0.41 5.09 -18.65
C ASP A 127 0.19 3.79 -18.07
N GLY A 128 1.07 3.90 -17.08
CA GLY A 128 1.65 2.75 -16.41
C GLY A 128 0.61 1.92 -15.64
N ILE A 129 -0.33 2.56 -14.95
CA ILE A 129 -1.46 1.89 -14.29
C ILE A 129 -2.31 1.12 -15.32
N THR A 130 -2.63 1.72 -16.46
CA THR A 130 -3.39 1.05 -17.53
C THR A 130 -2.72 -0.25 -17.97
N ARG A 131 -1.40 -0.23 -18.14
CA ARG A 131 -0.60 -1.40 -18.52
C ARG A 131 -0.56 -2.44 -17.40
N LEU A 132 -0.37 -2.02 -16.15
CA LEU A 132 -0.41 -2.94 -15.01
C LEU A 132 -1.78 -3.63 -14.86
N VAL A 133 -2.88 -2.91 -15.10
CA VAL A 133 -4.23 -3.50 -15.05
C VAL A 133 -4.45 -4.48 -16.20
N LYS A 134 -3.87 -4.23 -17.38
CA LYS A 134 -3.87 -5.20 -18.47
C LYS A 134 -3.13 -6.49 -18.07
N ASP A 135 -1.93 -6.38 -17.51
CA ASP A 135 -1.14 -7.53 -17.05
C ASP A 135 -1.87 -8.27 -15.90
N PHE A 136 -2.55 -7.53 -15.01
CA PHE A 136 -3.42 -8.11 -13.99
C PHE A 136 -4.54 -8.95 -14.62
N GLY A 137 -5.27 -8.41 -15.61
CA GLY A 137 -6.31 -9.13 -16.34
C GLY A 137 -5.80 -10.37 -17.08
N GLU A 138 -4.60 -10.31 -17.68
CA GLU A 138 -3.95 -11.46 -18.33
C GLU A 138 -3.62 -12.56 -17.30
N SER A 139 -3.07 -12.21 -16.14
CA SER A 139 -2.82 -13.16 -15.06
C SER A 139 -4.09 -13.82 -14.53
N LEU A 140 -5.23 -13.11 -14.50
CA LEU A 140 -6.51 -13.69 -14.10
C LEU A 140 -6.91 -14.86 -15.02
N ILE A 141 -6.67 -14.75 -16.33
CA ILE A 141 -6.95 -15.83 -17.31
C ILE A 141 -6.16 -17.09 -16.98
N GLU A 142 -4.95 -16.92 -16.43
CA GLU A 142 -4.08 -18.02 -15.99
C GLU A 142 -4.48 -18.57 -14.61
N GLY A 143 -5.59 -18.11 -14.02
CA GLY A 143 -6.06 -18.54 -12.70
C GLY A 143 -5.29 -17.93 -11.53
N ARG A 144 -4.57 -16.83 -11.75
CA ARG A 144 -3.67 -16.22 -10.76
C ARG A 144 -3.98 -14.74 -10.56
N VAL A 145 -4.12 -14.33 -9.30
CA VAL A 145 -4.22 -12.91 -8.92
C VAL A 145 -2.80 -12.37 -8.72
N LEU A 146 -2.38 -11.38 -9.50
CA LEU A 146 -1.09 -10.72 -9.24
C LEU A 146 -1.14 -10.02 -7.89
N GLY A 147 -0.05 -10.12 -7.13
CA GLY A 147 0.10 -9.47 -5.83
C GLY A 147 0.25 -7.94 -5.91
N ILE A 148 -0.65 -7.24 -6.58
CA ILE A 148 -0.64 -5.77 -6.68
C ILE A 148 -1.55 -5.21 -5.60
N VAL A 149 -0.96 -4.72 -4.51
CA VAL A 149 -1.70 -4.30 -3.31
C VAL A 149 -2.76 -3.24 -3.61
N PRO A 150 -2.51 -2.21 -4.44
CA PRO A 150 -3.55 -1.23 -4.76
C PRO A 150 -4.73 -1.77 -5.59
N PHE A 151 -4.56 -2.92 -6.25
CA PHE A 151 -5.59 -3.47 -7.15
C PHE A 151 -6.48 -4.44 -6.41
N THR A 152 -5.92 -5.41 -5.69
CA THR A 152 -6.67 -6.56 -5.14
C THR A 152 -7.88 -6.16 -4.29
N PRO A 153 -7.78 -5.27 -3.28
CA PRO A 153 -8.90 -4.95 -2.41
C PRO A 153 -9.90 -3.99 -3.07
N VAL A 154 -9.43 -3.16 -4.00
CA VAL A 154 -10.29 -2.29 -4.82
C VAL A 154 -11.12 -3.14 -5.79
N PHE A 155 -10.48 -4.12 -6.43
CA PHE A 155 -11.13 -5.04 -7.34
C PHE A 155 -12.15 -5.94 -6.63
N LYS A 156 -11.86 -6.41 -5.40
CA LYS A 156 -12.85 -7.10 -4.56
C LYS A 156 -14.12 -6.28 -4.36
N THR A 157 -13.99 -4.99 -4.01
CA THR A 157 -15.14 -4.07 -3.88
C THR A 157 -15.91 -3.92 -5.20
N LEU A 158 -15.22 -3.81 -6.34
CA LEU A 158 -15.87 -3.70 -7.65
C LEU A 158 -16.61 -5.00 -8.05
N LEU A 159 -16.03 -6.16 -7.72
CA LEU A 159 -16.61 -7.48 -7.97
C LEU A 159 -17.88 -7.72 -7.14
N THR A 160 -17.79 -7.50 -5.83
CA THR A 160 -18.87 -7.78 -4.85
C THR A 160 -19.92 -6.69 -4.79
N ARG A 161 -19.57 -5.46 -5.21
CA ARG A 161 -20.37 -4.23 -5.00
C ARG A 161 -20.59 -3.89 -3.52
N GLU A 162 -19.77 -4.45 -2.64
CA GLU A 162 -19.76 -4.12 -1.20
C GLU A 162 -18.83 -2.94 -0.96
N PRO A 163 -19.36 -1.77 -0.55
CA PRO A 163 -18.54 -0.58 -0.36
C PRO A 163 -17.62 -0.71 0.86
N THR A 164 -16.42 -0.13 0.78
CA THR A 164 -15.61 0.11 1.98
C THR A 164 -16.33 1.12 2.88
N THR A 165 -16.34 0.85 4.19
CA THR A 165 -17.03 1.68 5.19
C THR A 165 -16.15 2.78 5.77
N HIS A 166 -14.84 2.69 5.56
CA HIS A 166 -13.85 3.64 6.03
C HIS A 166 -12.64 3.70 5.09
N ILE A 167 -11.66 4.54 5.44
CA ILE A 167 -10.34 4.58 4.80
C ILE A 167 -9.69 3.20 4.76
N ARG A 168 -9.20 2.78 3.60
CA ARG A 168 -8.77 1.39 3.39
C ARG A 168 -7.59 0.94 4.27
N CYS A 169 -6.70 1.85 4.66
CA CYS A 169 -5.62 1.53 5.61
C CYS A 169 -6.07 1.48 7.09
N GLY A 170 -7.31 1.91 7.37
CA GLY A 170 -7.89 1.95 8.72
C GLY A 170 -7.40 3.08 9.62
N ALA A 171 -6.48 3.93 9.17
CA ALA A 171 -5.91 5.02 9.97
C ALA A 171 -7.01 5.91 10.57
N GLY A 172 -6.96 6.12 11.89
CA GLY A 172 -7.95 6.93 12.62
C GLY A 172 -9.30 6.26 12.87
N VAL A 173 -9.49 5.03 12.38
CA VAL A 173 -10.76 4.29 12.48
C VAL A 173 -10.56 2.96 13.20
N THR A 174 -9.71 2.10 12.64
CA THR A 174 -9.42 0.74 13.12
C THR A 174 -7.92 0.47 13.27
N SER A 175 -7.07 1.42 12.86
CA SER A 175 -5.61 1.35 12.94
C SER A 175 -5.04 2.64 13.51
N PHE A 176 -4.08 2.50 14.42
CA PHE A 176 -3.46 3.58 15.18
C PHE A 176 -1.97 3.32 15.34
N ALA A 177 -1.19 4.40 15.48
CA ALA A 177 0.23 4.35 15.75
C ALA A 177 0.49 4.64 17.24
N VAL A 178 1.16 3.71 17.92
CA VAL A 178 1.70 3.98 19.26
C VAL A 178 3.12 4.51 19.10
N MET A 179 3.33 5.76 19.48
CA MET A 179 4.61 6.44 19.40
C MET A 179 5.54 5.99 20.53
N THR A 180 6.85 6.25 20.39
CA THR A 180 7.87 5.80 21.36
C THR A 180 7.71 6.41 22.76
N ASN A 181 7.04 7.56 22.85
CA ASN A 181 6.68 8.22 24.09
C ASN A 181 5.26 7.86 24.57
N GLY A 182 4.69 6.74 24.10
CA GLY A 182 3.36 6.25 24.47
C GLY A 182 2.16 7.08 24.00
N ARG A 183 2.40 8.16 23.24
CA ARG A 183 1.36 8.90 22.52
C ARG A 183 0.68 8.00 21.49
N ILE A 184 -0.63 8.12 21.33
CA ILE A 184 -1.39 7.39 20.30
C ILE A 184 -1.80 8.38 19.21
N ASP A 185 -1.39 8.07 17.98
CA ASP A 185 -1.69 8.86 16.79
C ASP A 185 -2.56 8.09 15.80
N VAL A 186 -3.33 8.81 14.97
CA VAL A 186 -4.15 8.21 13.91
C VAL A 186 -3.34 7.41 12.89
N CYS A 187 -2.12 7.86 12.63
CA CYS A 187 -1.19 7.26 11.69
C CYS A 187 0.23 7.82 11.97
N PRO A 188 1.30 7.12 11.56
CA PRO A 188 2.67 7.49 11.91
C PRO A 188 3.23 8.67 11.10
N ILE A 189 2.52 9.18 10.08
CA ILE A 189 3.16 9.98 9.03
C ILE A 189 3.25 11.49 9.37
N ALA A 190 2.30 12.05 10.11
CA ALA A 190 2.29 13.49 10.41
C ALA A 190 2.03 13.79 11.90
N PRO A 191 2.86 13.27 12.83
CA PRO A 191 2.64 13.40 14.28
C PRO A 191 2.65 14.85 14.78
N GLU A 192 3.19 15.79 14.01
CA GLU A 192 3.21 17.22 14.29
C GLU A 192 1.86 17.91 14.10
N LEU A 193 0.94 17.32 13.34
CA LEU A 193 -0.33 17.95 13.03
C LEU A 193 -1.33 17.83 14.20
N PRO A 194 -2.16 18.87 14.47
CA PRO A 194 -3.04 18.88 15.62
C PRO A 194 -4.06 17.74 15.68
N TYR A 195 -4.54 17.26 14.53
CA TYR A 195 -5.52 16.16 14.48
C TYR A 195 -4.88 14.78 14.71
N SER A 196 -3.55 14.69 14.68
CA SER A 196 -2.85 13.41 14.66
C SER A 196 -2.92 12.72 16.02
N ASN A 197 -2.75 13.46 17.12
CA ASN A 197 -2.86 12.88 18.45
C ASN A 197 -4.31 12.63 18.84
N VAL A 198 -4.60 11.41 19.27
CA VAL A 198 -5.94 10.98 19.69
C VAL A 198 -5.97 10.39 21.10
N GLY A 199 -4.81 10.30 21.76
CA GLY A 199 -4.73 9.78 23.12
C GLY A 199 -3.33 9.32 23.50
N ASP A 200 -3.27 8.42 24.49
CA ASP A 200 -2.05 7.82 25.00
C ASP A 200 -2.32 6.44 25.64
N ILE A 201 -1.27 5.63 25.79
CA ILE A 201 -1.39 4.24 26.29
C ILE A 201 -1.72 4.13 27.79
N TRP A 202 -1.74 5.25 28.53
CA TRP A 202 -1.98 5.25 29.98
C TRP A 202 -3.42 5.61 30.33
N GLY A 203 -4.03 6.52 29.57
CA GLY A 203 -5.38 7.04 29.81
C GLY A 203 -6.43 6.58 28.80
N SER A 204 -6.04 6.17 27.59
CA SER A 204 -6.98 5.81 26.53
C SER A 204 -7.29 4.33 26.48
N THR A 205 -8.54 4.01 26.12
CA THR A 205 -8.97 2.63 25.83
C THR A 205 -9.19 2.41 24.33
N PRO A 206 -9.02 1.18 23.81
CA PRO A 206 -9.26 0.90 22.40
C PRO A 206 -10.66 1.31 21.91
N GLN A 207 -11.68 1.18 22.75
CA GLN A 207 -13.07 1.51 22.40
C GLN A 207 -13.27 3.01 22.17
N GLU A 208 -12.59 3.86 22.93
CA GLU A 208 -12.67 5.32 22.78
C GLU A 208 -11.97 5.81 21.50
N LEU A 209 -11.02 5.03 20.98
CA LEU A 209 -10.25 5.38 19.79
C LEU A 209 -10.98 5.01 18.49
N LEU A 210 -11.91 4.06 18.50
CA LEU A 210 -12.57 3.60 17.28
C LEU A 210 -13.34 4.73 16.58
N ASN A 211 -13.14 4.87 15.27
CA ASN A 211 -13.79 5.89 14.43
C ASN A 211 -13.51 7.35 14.84
N ILE A 212 -12.45 7.62 15.60
CA ILE A 212 -12.16 8.95 16.13
C ILE A 212 -11.82 9.98 15.04
N GLN A 213 -11.27 9.55 13.91
CA GLN A 213 -10.89 10.42 12.80
C GLN A 213 -11.39 9.86 11.48
N LEU A 214 -12.34 10.58 10.87
CA LEU A 214 -12.95 10.26 9.59
C LEU A 214 -12.45 11.21 8.50
N VAL A 215 -12.60 10.77 7.26
CA VAL A 215 -12.37 11.62 6.08
C VAL A 215 -13.42 12.73 6.00
N GLU A 216 -13.01 13.88 5.48
CA GLU A 216 -13.83 15.08 5.35
C GLU A 216 -14.17 15.37 3.88
N ALA A 217 -14.98 16.41 3.65
CA ALA A 217 -15.21 16.94 2.31
C ALA A 217 -13.85 17.29 1.64
N PRO A 218 -13.68 17.05 0.33
CA PRO A 218 -14.70 16.69 -0.65
C PRO A 218 -15.01 15.18 -0.72
N CYS A 219 -14.32 14.34 0.05
CA CYS A 219 -14.47 12.88 -0.05
C CYS A 219 -15.85 12.39 0.41
N THR A 220 -16.45 13.04 1.43
CA THR A 220 -17.78 12.67 1.96
C THR A 220 -18.92 12.79 0.95
N THR A 221 -18.74 13.58 -0.11
CA THR A 221 -19.71 13.75 -1.20
C THR A 221 -19.25 13.11 -2.52
N CYS A 222 -18.16 12.34 -2.51
CA CYS A 222 -17.57 11.75 -3.70
C CYS A 222 -18.31 10.46 -4.11
N ASP A 223 -18.65 10.34 -5.39
CA ASP A 223 -19.34 9.20 -6.01
C ASP A 223 -18.57 7.88 -5.92
N VAL A 224 -17.24 7.93 -5.85
CA VAL A 224 -16.39 6.73 -5.71
C VAL A 224 -15.91 6.49 -4.28
N LEU A 225 -16.46 7.18 -3.27
CA LEU A 225 -16.03 7.00 -1.86
C LEU A 225 -16.16 5.54 -1.41
N GLY A 226 -17.25 4.85 -1.77
CA GLY A 226 -17.43 3.44 -1.43
C GLY A 226 -16.41 2.50 -2.07
N VAL A 227 -15.69 2.94 -3.10
CA VAL A 227 -14.60 2.16 -3.74
C VAL A 227 -13.23 2.66 -3.28
N CYS A 228 -13.03 3.96 -3.11
CA CYS A 228 -11.74 4.54 -2.72
C CYS A 228 -11.51 4.48 -1.20
N GLY A 229 -12.53 4.79 -0.40
CA GLY A 229 -12.41 4.97 1.05
C GLY A 229 -11.84 6.32 1.47
N GLY A 230 -11.56 7.23 0.52
CA GLY A 230 -11.13 8.60 0.82
C GLY A 230 -9.61 8.83 0.83
N ARG A 231 -8.83 7.94 0.17
CA ARG A 231 -7.35 8.02 0.03
C ARG A 231 -6.64 8.13 1.38
N CYS A 232 -5.41 8.65 1.41
CA CYS A 232 -4.68 8.96 2.62
C CYS A 232 -5.41 10.00 3.49
N LEU A 233 -5.55 9.70 4.80
CA LEU A 233 -6.14 10.63 5.77
C LEU A 233 -5.35 11.95 5.84
N PHE A 234 -4.02 11.88 5.73
CA PHE A 234 -3.18 13.07 5.69
C PHE A 234 -3.55 13.97 4.52
N SER A 235 -3.53 13.45 3.29
CA SER A 235 -3.85 14.23 2.09
C SER A 235 -5.27 14.79 2.14
N ASN A 236 -6.23 14.06 2.71
CA ASN A 236 -7.60 14.52 2.90
C ASN A 236 -7.70 15.68 3.92
N LYS A 237 -6.98 15.61 5.05
CA LYS A 237 -7.04 16.63 6.11
C LYS A 237 -6.27 17.89 5.75
N THR A 238 -5.17 17.75 5.05
CA THR A 238 -4.24 18.86 4.81
C THR A 238 -4.46 19.54 3.47
N MET A 239 -4.70 18.75 2.42
CA MET A 239 -4.73 19.20 1.03
C MET A 239 -3.61 20.19 0.73
N PHE A 240 -2.37 19.92 1.18
CA PHE A 240 -1.30 20.93 1.23
C PHE A 240 -0.97 21.60 -0.10
N TRP A 241 -1.20 20.93 -1.23
CA TRP A 241 -0.99 21.52 -2.56
C TRP A 241 -2.25 22.25 -3.10
N GLY A 242 -3.27 22.44 -2.28
CA GLY A 242 -4.56 23.02 -2.64
C GLY A 242 -5.54 22.01 -3.23
N LEU A 243 -6.81 22.43 -3.32
CA LEU A 243 -7.92 21.60 -3.76
C LEU A 243 -7.79 21.14 -5.22
N ASP A 244 -7.23 21.98 -6.09
CA ASP A 244 -7.06 21.65 -7.51
C ASP A 244 -6.11 20.46 -7.70
N TRP A 245 -4.96 20.47 -7.03
CA TRP A 245 -4.03 19.33 -7.07
C TRP A 245 -4.57 18.12 -6.32
N PHE A 246 -5.30 18.33 -5.22
CA PHE A 246 -6.03 17.24 -4.56
C PHE A 246 -6.98 16.52 -5.53
N ASN A 247 -7.79 17.27 -6.26
CA ASN A 247 -8.73 16.72 -7.25
C ASN A 247 -8.00 16.04 -8.41
N ARG A 248 -6.95 16.68 -8.95
CA ARG A 248 -6.18 16.12 -10.06
C ARG A 248 -5.51 14.79 -9.70
N ILE A 249 -5.01 14.65 -8.48
CA ILE A 249 -4.44 13.37 -8.02
C ILE A 249 -5.59 12.38 -7.71
N CYS A 250 -6.76 12.83 -7.25
CA CYS A 250 -7.94 11.96 -7.17
C CYS A 250 -8.36 11.41 -8.55
N ASP A 251 -8.13 12.16 -9.64
CA ASP A 251 -8.39 11.66 -10.99
C ASP A 251 -7.51 10.47 -11.37
N THR A 252 -6.27 10.37 -10.86
CA THR A 252 -5.44 9.17 -11.08
C THR A 252 -6.02 7.94 -10.36
N THR A 253 -6.58 8.12 -9.15
CA THR A 253 -7.31 7.06 -8.44
C THR A 253 -8.56 6.66 -9.22
N ARG A 254 -9.32 7.62 -9.76
CA ARG A 254 -10.49 7.34 -10.60
C ARG A 254 -10.10 6.59 -11.86
N HIS A 255 -8.97 6.95 -12.48
CA HIS A 255 -8.42 6.24 -13.63
C HIS A 255 -8.15 4.77 -13.30
N MET A 256 -7.43 4.50 -12.20
CA MET A 256 -7.20 3.13 -11.73
C MET A 256 -8.50 2.34 -11.51
N ILE A 257 -9.48 2.95 -10.84
CA ILE A 257 -10.80 2.31 -10.59
C ILE A 257 -11.50 1.96 -11.91
N ARG A 258 -11.51 2.89 -12.88
CA ARG A 258 -12.13 2.65 -14.20
C ARG A 258 -11.42 1.55 -14.97
N GLU A 259 -10.10 1.52 -14.98
CA GLU A 259 -9.34 0.46 -15.65
C GLU A 259 -9.61 -0.90 -15.01
N LEU A 260 -9.62 -0.96 -13.67
CA LEU A 260 -9.96 -2.19 -12.93
C LEU A 260 -11.40 -2.64 -13.22
N GLU A 261 -12.37 -1.72 -13.26
CA GLU A 261 -13.77 -2.06 -13.53
C GLU A 261 -13.95 -2.76 -14.89
N LYS A 262 -13.13 -2.44 -15.90
CA LYS A 262 -13.14 -3.14 -17.20
C LYS A 262 -12.82 -4.63 -17.09
N GLN A 263 -12.09 -5.06 -16.06
CA GLN A 263 -11.72 -6.46 -15.84
C GLN A 263 -12.79 -7.25 -15.07
N VAL A 264 -13.79 -6.59 -14.47
CA VAL A 264 -14.86 -7.24 -13.68
C VAL A 264 -15.64 -8.30 -14.48
N PRO A 265 -16.09 -8.05 -15.74
CA PRO A 265 -16.81 -9.06 -16.51
C PRO A 265 -15.95 -10.30 -16.81
N LEU A 266 -14.65 -10.12 -17.04
CA LEU A 266 -13.71 -11.22 -17.26
C LEU A 266 -13.58 -12.08 -15.99
N ALA A 267 -13.28 -11.45 -14.86
CA ALA A 267 -13.11 -12.14 -13.58
C ALA A 267 -14.37 -12.90 -13.16
N ARG A 268 -15.57 -12.32 -13.33
CA ARG A 268 -16.84 -13.01 -13.04
C ARG A 268 -16.99 -14.31 -13.84
N ARG A 269 -16.71 -14.27 -15.15
CA ARG A 269 -16.75 -15.49 -15.98
C ARG A 269 -15.76 -16.54 -15.51
N LEU A 270 -14.55 -16.14 -15.13
CA LEU A 270 -13.51 -17.06 -14.65
C LEU A 270 -13.88 -17.67 -13.28
N ILE A 271 -14.54 -16.91 -12.41
CA ILE A 271 -15.10 -17.41 -11.15
C ILE A 271 -16.22 -18.41 -11.41
N ASP A 272 -17.16 -18.08 -12.31
CA ASP A 272 -18.26 -18.97 -12.67
C ASP A 272 -17.77 -20.30 -13.29
N GLN A 273 -16.61 -20.26 -13.97
CA GLN A 273 -15.93 -21.41 -14.54
C GLN A 273 -15.07 -22.20 -13.53
N GLY A 274 -14.92 -21.70 -12.30
CA GLY A 274 -14.05 -22.29 -11.27
C GLY A 274 -12.55 -22.14 -11.53
N VAL A 275 -12.15 -21.25 -12.46
CA VAL A 275 -10.75 -20.92 -12.74
C VAL A 275 -10.16 -20.01 -11.65
N LEU A 276 -11.01 -19.14 -11.07
CA LEU A 276 -10.65 -18.26 -9.96
C LEU A 276 -11.57 -18.51 -8.77
N ASP A 277 -11.01 -18.45 -7.56
CA ASP A 277 -11.79 -18.29 -6.33
C ASP A 277 -11.98 -16.80 -6.05
N ILE A 278 -13.19 -16.37 -5.71
CA ILE A 278 -13.47 -15.00 -5.28
C ILE A 278 -12.68 -14.62 -4.03
N ASN A 279 -12.37 -15.58 -3.16
CA ASN A 279 -11.57 -15.35 -1.95
C ASN A 279 -10.10 -15.08 -2.28
N ALA A 280 -9.64 -15.31 -3.52
CA ALA A 280 -8.29 -14.93 -3.94
C ALA A 280 -8.09 -13.39 -3.96
N PHE A 281 -9.17 -12.61 -3.87
CA PHE A 281 -9.12 -11.15 -3.74
C PHE A 281 -9.20 -10.66 -2.26
N ASP A 282 -9.14 -11.58 -1.29
CA ASP A 282 -9.19 -11.27 0.13
C ASP A 282 -7.81 -10.86 0.64
N TYR A 283 -7.44 -9.60 0.35
CA TYR A 283 -6.19 -9.02 0.81
C TYR A 283 -6.40 -7.62 1.42
N PRO A 284 -5.65 -7.26 2.48
CA PRO A 284 -4.85 -8.17 3.30
C PRO A 284 -5.73 -8.92 4.31
N GLU A 285 -5.36 -10.15 4.70
CA GLU A 285 -6.09 -10.94 5.71
C GLU A 285 -6.14 -10.22 7.07
N ILE A 286 -5.01 -9.61 7.45
CA ILE A 286 -4.87 -8.70 8.58
C ILE A 286 -4.30 -7.38 8.09
N ASN A 287 -4.70 -6.26 8.70
CA ASN A 287 -4.09 -4.96 8.37
C ASN A 287 -2.57 -5.00 8.58
N ASN A 288 -1.83 -5.01 7.48
CA ASN A 288 -0.38 -5.11 7.42
C ASN A 288 0.30 -3.74 7.24
N GLY A 289 -0.44 -2.65 7.42
CA GLY A 289 0.06 -1.28 7.29
C GLY A 289 0.20 -0.76 5.86
N CYS A 290 -0.17 -1.55 4.83
CA CYS A 290 -0.19 -1.06 3.46
C CYS A 290 -1.28 0.02 3.25
N GLU A 291 -0.93 1.03 2.47
CA GLU A 291 -1.88 1.97 1.90
C GLU A 291 -2.47 1.36 0.62
N ILE A 292 -3.80 1.17 0.59
CA ILE A 292 -4.44 0.53 -0.57
C ILE A 292 -4.69 1.51 -1.72
N ILE A 293 -4.82 2.80 -1.43
CA ILE A 293 -5.01 3.83 -2.47
C ILE A 293 -3.78 4.73 -2.49
N PRO A 294 -2.87 4.54 -3.47
CA PRO A 294 -1.69 5.38 -3.66
C PRO A 294 -2.03 6.86 -3.87
#